data_AF-A0A7R9MT77-F1
#
_entry.id   AF-A0A7R9MT77-F1
#
_cell.length_a   1.000
_cell.length_b   1.000
_cell.length_c   1.000
_cell.angle_alpha   90.00
_cell.angle_beta   90.00
_cell.angle_gamma   90.00
#
_symmetry.space_group_name_H-M   'P 1'
#
loop_
_entity.id
_entity.type
_entity.pdbx_description
1 polymer ?
#
loop_
_entity_poly.entity_id
_entity_poly.type
_entity_poly.pdbx_seq_one_letter_code
_entity_poly.pdbx_strand_id
1 'polypeptide(L)'
;GIDPNKLVLGLPWYGYDYTCIKTGPERTCYIKEVPFRGVKCSDAAGTQVPYVEIKKLVAIYGDWYDEHSETRYAYFNDSTNTTRQIWYDGPGSLGQKVGFATYKNLRGVGVWNANMLDYSGTPESKTMISDMWGQFPDYRHNKTH
;
A
#
# COMPACT_ATOMS: atom_id res chain seq x y z
N GLY A 1 26.34 -9.24 -6.11
CA GLY A 1 24.96 -8.85 -5.76
C GLY A 1 24.37 -9.89 -4.81
N ILE A 2 23.23 -9.60 -4.19
CA ILE A 2 22.51 -10.56 -3.34
C ILE A 2 21.73 -11.53 -4.25
N ASP A 3 21.76 -12.82 -3.93
CA ASP A 3 21.02 -13.86 -4.65
C ASP A 3 19.48 -13.62 -4.51
N PRO A 4 18.71 -13.59 -5.62
CA PRO A 4 17.25 -13.48 -5.57
C PRO A 4 16.56 -14.46 -4.62
N ASN A 5 17.08 -15.68 -4.49
CA ASN A 5 16.55 -16.70 -3.59
C ASN A 5 16.78 -16.37 -2.09
N LYS A 6 17.43 -15.25 -1.77
CA LYS A 6 17.59 -14.70 -0.42
C LYS A 6 16.83 -13.39 -0.21
N LEU A 7 16.17 -12.86 -1.25
CA LEU A 7 15.43 -11.60 -1.19
C LEU A 7 13.95 -11.84 -0.91
N VAL A 8 13.41 -11.11 0.07
CA VAL A 8 11.98 -11.09 0.39
C VAL A 8 11.45 -9.69 0.08
N LEU A 9 10.45 -9.59 -0.79
CA LEU A 9 9.81 -8.31 -1.11
C LEU A 9 8.85 -7.93 0.03
N GLY A 10 9.14 -6.85 0.74
CA GLY A 10 8.27 -6.30 1.77
C GLY A 10 7.11 -5.51 1.15
N LEU A 11 5.88 -5.80 1.56
CA LEU A 11 4.66 -5.17 1.07
C LEU A 11 3.89 -4.52 2.24
N PRO A 12 3.38 -3.29 2.05
CA PRO A 12 2.65 -2.59 3.09
C PRO A 12 1.17 -2.95 3.09
N TRP A 13 0.59 -3.16 4.28
CA TRP A 13 -0.86 -3.21 4.50
C TRP A 13 -1.37 -1.92 5.14
N TYR A 14 -0.74 -0.83 4.77
CA TYR A 14 -1.09 0.52 5.17
C TYR A 14 -0.79 1.44 3.99
N GLY A 15 -1.29 2.66 4.09
CA GLY A 15 -0.96 3.74 3.20
C GLY A 15 -0.30 4.89 3.93
N TYR A 16 0.15 5.88 3.18
CA TYR A 16 0.61 7.15 3.71
C TYR A 16 -0.32 8.26 3.23
N ASP A 17 -0.83 9.01 4.20
CA ASP A 17 -1.73 10.13 4.00
C ASP A 17 -0.97 11.45 4.13
N TYR A 18 -0.98 12.22 3.05
CA TYR A 18 -0.22 13.46 2.90
C TYR A 18 -1.16 14.66 2.82
N THR A 19 -0.81 15.74 3.51
CA THR A 19 -1.38 17.07 3.24
C THR A 19 -0.74 17.67 1.98
N CYS A 20 -1.57 18.08 1.03
CA CYS A 20 -1.11 18.79 -0.15
C CYS A 20 -0.97 20.28 0.15
N ILE A 21 0.24 20.82 0.03
CA ILE A 21 0.52 22.27 0.07
C ILE A 21 -0.11 22.95 -1.15
N LYS A 22 -0.02 22.28 -2.30
CA LYS A 22 -0.67 22.67 -3.54
C LYS A 22 -0.96 21.43 -4.38
N THR A 23 -1.94 21.53 -5.26
CA THR A 23 -2.24 20.50 -6.27
C THR A 23 -1.63 20.91 -7.61
N GLY A 24 -1.07 19.93 -8.32
CA GLY A 24 -0.46 20.08 -9.63
C GLY A 24 -1.27 19.50 -10.76
N PRO A 25 -0.72 19.53 -11.99
CA PRO A 25 -1.25 18.74 -13.10
C PRO A 25 -1.28 17.25 -12.75
N GLU A 26 -2.15 16.51 -13.44
CA GLU A 26 -2.26 15.05 -13.33
C GLU A 26 -2.48 14.55 -11.90
N ARG A 27 -3.10 15.39 -11.05
CA ARG A 27 -3.36 15.05 -9.64
C ARG A 27 -2.06 14.75 -8.90
N THR A 28 -1.11 15.67 -9.03
CA THR A 28 0.10 15.69 -8.21
C THR A 28 -0.20 16.40 -6.89
N CYS A 29 0.09 15.76 -5.75
CA CYS A 29 0.09 16.40 -4.43
C CYS A 29 1.49 16.89 -4.09
N TYR A 30 1.70 18.19 -3.98
CA TYR A 30 2.98 18.72 -3.50
C TYR A 30 2.98 18.70 -1.97
N ILE A 31 3.88 17.93 -1.39
CA ILE A 31 3.99 17.74 0.06
C ILE A 31 5.03 18.66 0.69
N LYS A 32 4.97 18.80 2.02
CA LYS A 32 6.00 19.52 2.78
C LYS A 32 7.35 18.85 2.66
N GLU A 33 8.40 19.65 2.44
CA GLU A 33 9.77 19.19 2.55
C GLU A 33 10.10 18.82 4.00
N VAL A 34 10.34 17.54 4.24
CA VAL A 34 10.80 17.02 5.52
C VAL A 34 12.15 16.37 5.31
N PRO A 35 13.23 16.89 5.90
CA PRO A 35 14.56 16.38 5.67
C PRO A 35 14.76 15.02 6.35
N PHE A 36 15.39 14.08 5.63
CA PHE A 36 15.76 12.78 6.17
C PHE A 36 17.12 12.38 5.61
N ARG A 37 18.10 12.07 6.49
CA ARG A 37 19.45 11.62 6.10
C ARG A 37 20.13 12.49 5.01
N GLY A 38 19.95 13.81 5.06
CA GLY A 38 20.60 14.76 4.15
C GLY A 38 19.86 15.04 2.84
N VAL A 39 18.71 14.40 2.57
CA VAL A 39 17.80 14.79 1.48
C VAL A 39 16.67 15.67 2.01
N LYS A 40 16.15 16.58 1.17
CA LYS A 40 15.12 17.56 1.56
C LYS A 40 13.69 17.02 1.48
N CYS A 41 13.49 15.86 0.88
CA CYS A 41 12.18 15.22 0.74
C CYS A 41 12.22 13.82 1.37
N SER A 42 11.14 13.47 2.06
CA SER A 42 10.92 12.12 2.62
C SER A 42 9.44 11.85 2.82
N ASP A 43 9.12 10.57 2.98
CA ASP A 43 7.80 10.06 3.34
C ASP A 43 7.35 10.50 4.76
N ALA A 44 8.27 10.98 5.60
CA ALA A 44 7.98 11.54 6.92
C ALA A 44 7.07 12.80 6.88
N ALA A 45 6.76 13.34 5.70
CA ALA A 45 5.73 14.36 5.51
C ALA A 45 4.30 13.81 5.62
N GLY A 46 4.12 12.48 5.53
CA GLY A 46 2.84 11.81 5.63
C GLY A 46 2.67 11.06 6.95
N THR A 47 1.45 10.61 7.18
CA THR A 47 1.08 9.77 8.33
C THR A 47 0.67 8.39 7.83
N GLN A 48 1.17 7.34 8.49
CA GLN A 48 0.76 5.98 8.20
C GLN A 48 -0.71 5.75 8.60
N VAL A 49 -1.50 5.16 7.69
CA VAL A 49 -2.91 4.85 7.91
C VAL A 49 -3.17 3.35 7.67
N PRO A 50 -3.78 2.60 8.62
CA PRO A 50 -4.10 1.18 8.45
C PRO A 50 -5.04 0.92 7.27
N TYR A 51 -4.85 -0.16 6.52
CA TYR A 51 -5.70 -0.49 5.37
C TYR A 51 -7.20 -0.57 5.71
N VAL A 52 -7.56 -1.02 6.92
CA VAL A 52 -8.96 -0.99 7.40
C VAL A 52 -9.59 0.40 7.36
N GLU A 53 -8.83 1.46 7.67
CA GLU A 53 -9.30 2.84 7.63
C GLU A 53 -9.35 3.36 6.19
N ILE A 54 -8.34 3.00 5.39
CA ILE A 54 -8.27 3.36 3.97
C ILE A 54 -9.48 2.80 3.21
N LYS A 55 -9.85 1.54 3.44
CA LYS A 55 -11.01 0.92 2.78
C LYS A 55 -12.29 1.72 3.02
N LYS A 56 -12.47 2.27 4.22
CA LYS A 56 -13.62 3.12 4.56
C LYS A 56 -13.54 4.46 3.84
N LEU A 57 -12.35 5.05 3.78
CA LEU A 57 -12.10 6.34 3.14
C LEU A 57 -12.36 6.27 1.63
N VAL A 58 -11.79 5.29 0.93
CA VAL A 58 -11.91 5.20 -0.54
C VAL A 58 -13.31 4.80 -1.00
N ALA A 59 -14.10 4.15 -0.15
CA ALA A 59 -15.51 3.91 -0.40
C ALA A 59 -16.34 5.22 -0.48
N ILE A 60 -15.87 6.29 0.13
CA ILE A 60 -16.52 7.61 0.14
C ILE A 60 -15.95 8.51 -0.95
N TYR A 61 -14.63 8.57 -1.04
CA TYR A 61 -13.94 9.57 -1.85
C TYR A 61 -13.49 9.06 -3.23
N GLY A 62 -13.57 7.76 -3.47
CA GLY A 62 -13.10 7.12 -4.69
C GLY A 62 -11.72 6.51 -4.54
N ASP A 63 -11.39 5.65 -5.50
CA ASP A 63 -10.17 4.85 -5.55
C ASP A 63 -9.59 4.96 -6.97
N TRP A 64 -8.37 5.46 -7.09
CA TRP A 64 -7.68 5.62 -8.36
C TRP A 64 -6.41 4.78 -8.41
N TYR A 65 -6.03 4.40 -9.62
CA TYR A 65 -4.85 3.60 -9.89
C TYR A 65 -3.82 4.44 -10.65
N ASP A 66 -2.57 4.38 -10.22
CA ASP A 66 -1.44 4.92 -10.94
C ASP A 66 -0.70 3.79 -11.67
N GLU A 67 -0.68 3.86 -13.00
CA GLU A 67 -0.08 2.82 -13.84
C GLU A 67 1.44 2.79 -13.75
N HIS A 68 2.09 3.90 -13.39
CA HIS A 68 3.56 4.00 -13.33
C HIS A 68 4.12 3.30 -12.08
N SER A 69 3.47 3.49 -10.93
CA SER A 69 3.87 2.90 -9.66
C SER A 69 3.12 1.61 -9.32
N GLU A 70 2.16 1.21 -10.15
CA GLU A 70 1.25 0.09 -9.91
C GLU A 70 0.60 0.14 -8.51
N THR A 71 0.16 1.34 -8.11
CA THR A 71 -0.30 1.63 -6.74
C THR A 71 -1.62 2.39 -6.75
N ARG A 72 -2.37 2.30 -5.65
CA ARG A 72 -3.65 3.01 -5.51
C ARG A 72 -3.49 4.32 -4.74
N TYR A 73 -4.35 5.28 -5.04
CA TYR A 73 -4.43 6.52 -4.28
C TYR A 73 -5.84 7.07 -4.21
N ALA A 74 -6.10 7.94 -3.24
CA ALA A 74 -7.32 8.71 -3.13
C ALA A 74 -7.07 10.16 -2.73
N TYR A 75 -7.95 11.05 -3.22
CA TYR A 75 -8.02 12.46 -2.84
C TYR A 75 -9.23 12.72 -1.98
N PHE A 76 -9.05 13.52 -0.92
CA PHE A 76 -10.14 13.95 -0.08
C PHE A 76 -9.81 15.29 0.56
N ASN A 77 -10.83 16.02 1.01
CA ASN A 77 -10.63 17.19 1.85
C ASN A 77 -10.88 16.79 3.30
N ASP A 78 -10.00 17.21 4.21
CA ASP A 78 -10.23 17.03 5.64
C ASP A 78 -11.29 18.01 6.18
N SER A 79 -11.56 17.94 7.49
CA SER A 79 -12.55 18.80 8.16
C SER A 79 -12.22 20.30 8.11
N THR A 80 -10.97 20.65 7.79
CA THR A 80 -10.52 22.04 7.61
C THR A 80 -10.56 22.49 6.14
N ASN A 81 -11.14 21.67 5.26
CA ASN A 81 -11.14 21.85 3.81
C ASN A 81 -9.73 21.86 3.18
N THR A 82 -8.77 21.22 3.85
CA THR A 82 -7.42 21.04 3.32
C THR A 82 -7.38 19.76 2.48
N THR A 83 -6.84 19.85 1.27
CA THR A 83 -6.70 18.69 0.38
C THR A 83 -5.62 17.73 0.90
N ARG A 84 -6.01 16.47 1.00
CA ARG A 84 -5.20 15.31 1.39
C ARG A 84 -5.11 14.34 0.22
N GLN A 85 -4.00 13.63 0.13
CA GLN A 85 -3.83 12.49 -0.78
C GLN A 85 -3.27 11.30 -0.02
N ILE A 86 -3.96 10.18 -0.08
CA ILE A 86 -3.51 8.92 0.51
C ILE A 86 -3.06 7.95 -0.57
N TRP A 87 -1.88 7.37 -0.42
CA TRP A 87 -1.32 6.35 -1.31
C TRP A 87 -1.21 5.02 -0.58
N TYR A 88 -1.63 3.94 -1.22
CA TYR A 88 -1.73 2.63 -0.57
C TYR A 88 -1.74 1.48 -1.58
N ASP A 89 -1.61 0.27 -1.03
CA ASP A 89 -1.79 -0.97 -1.75
C ASP A 89 -3.09 -1.68 -1.36
N GLY A 90 -3.86 -2.12 -2.36
CA GLY A 90 -5.03 -2.98 -2.18
C GLY A 90 -4.84 -4.33 -2.88
N PRO A 91 -5.85 -5.22 -2.89
CA PRO A 91 -5.72 -6.57 -3.42
C PRO A 91 -5.13 -6.62 -4.84
N GLY A 92 -5.67 -5.82 -5.77
CA GLY A 92 -5.19 -5.83 -7.16
C GLY A 92 -3.75 -5.33 -7.34
N SER A 93 -3.32 -4.29 -6.63
CA SER A 93 -1.94 -3.78 -6.73
C SER A 93 -0.95 -4.70 -6.00
N LEU A 94 -1.35 -5.28 -4.86
CA LEU A 94 -0.58 -6.32 -4.18
C LEU A 94 -0.38 -7.55 -5.07
N GLY A 95 -1.44 -8.02 -5.74
CA GLY A 95 -1.36 -9.17 -6.65
C GLY A 95 -0.32 -8.96 -7.76
N GLN A 96 -0.24 -7.76 -8.33
CA GLN A 96 0.78 -7.41 -9.33
C GLN A 96 2.20 -7.45 -8.75
N LYS A 97 2.40 -6.86 -7.57
CA LYS A 97 3.71 -6.84 -6.87
C LYS A 97 4.15 -8.24 -6.43
N VAL A 98 3.21 -9.09 -6.00
CA VAL A 98 3.46 -10.50 -5.70
C VAL A 98 3.79 -11.29 -6.97
N GLY A 99 3.08 -11.02 -8.08
CA GLY A 99 3.38 -11.57 -9.40
C GLY A 99 4.79 -11.21 -9.85
N PHE A 100 5.22 -9.96 -9.63
CA PHE A 100 6.58 -9.50 -9.89
C PHE A 100 7.62 -10.26 -9.06
N ALA A 101 7.38 -10.47 -7.75
CA ALA A 101 8.28 -11.25 -6.91
C ALA A 101 8.45 -12.69 -7.42
N THR A 102 7.37 -13.31 -7.86
CA THR A 102 7.38 -14.64 -8.48
C THR A 102 8.16 -14.63 -9.79
N TYR A 103 7.88 -13.67 -10.68
CA TYR A 103 8.56 -13.52 -11.97
C TYR A 103 10.07 -13.31 -11.83
N LYS A 104 10.50 -12.59 -10.79
CA LYS A 104 11.92 -12.37 -10.47
C LYS A 104 12.57 -13.50 -9.69
N ASN A 105 11.84 -14.58 -9.41
CA ASN A 105 12.30 -15.71 -8.60
C ASN A 105 12.89 -15.26 -7.26
N LEU A 106 12.20 -14.33 -6.60
CA LEU A 106 12.53 -13.91 -5.24
C LEU A 106 12.19 -15.06 -4.26
N ARG A 107 12.81 -15.05 -3.07
CA ARG A 107 12.50 -16.04 -2.02
C ARG A 107 11.03 -16.04 -1.62
N GLY A 108 10.39 -14.88 -1.69
CA GLY A 108 8.99 -14.71 -1.39
C GLY A 108 8.66 -13.25 -1.10
N VAL A 109 7.53 -13.06 -0.44
CA VAL A 109 7.05 -11.74 0.00
C VAL A 109 6.78 -11.74 1.50
N GLY A 110 6.92 -10.58 2.13
CA GLY A 110 6.61 -10.37 3.54
C GLY A 110 5.73 -9.14 3.71
N VAL A 111 4.95 -9.07 4.79
CA VAL A 111 3.99 -7.99 5.01
C VAL A 111 4.39 -7.15 6.22
N TRP A 112 4.35 -5.84 6.07
CA TRP A 112 4.39 -4.89 7.19
C TRP A 112 3.06 -4.12 7.27
N ASN A 113 2.33 -4.12 8.38
CA ASN A 113 2.26 -5.28 9.27
C ASN A 113 0.85 -5.86 9.24
N ALA A 114 0.79 -7.16 9.53
CA ALA A 114 -0.41 -7.96 9.33
C ALA A 114 -1.62 -7.42 10.12
N ASN A 115 -1.40 -6.72 11.23
CA ASN A 115 -2.45 -6.17 12.10
C ASN A 115 -3.10 -4.87 11.59
N MET A 116 -2.90 -4.48 10.32
CA MET A 116 -3.52 -3.30 9.70
C MET A 116 -4.84 -3.61 8.99
N LEU A 117 -5.33 -4.84 9.07
CA LEU A 117 -6.65 -5.25 8.61
C LEU A 117 -7.67 -5.24 9.75
N ASP A 118 -8.95 -5.35 9.40
CA ASP A 118 -10.02 -5.62 10.36
C ASP A 118 -10.08 -7.12 10.69
N TYR A 119 -9.92 -7.46 11.97
CA TYR A 119 -9.99 -8.83 12.49
C TYR A 119 -11.20 -9.06 13.41
N SER A 120 -12.20 -8.19 13.38
CA SER A 120 -13.38 -8.25 14.26
C SER A 120 -14.30 -9.46 14.03
N GLY A 121 -14.19 -10.15 12.90
CA GLY A 121 -14.96 -11.36 12.58
C GLY A 121 -16.33 -11.12 11.94
N THR A 122 -16.67 -9.86 11.62
CA THR A 122 -17.82 -9.48 10.79
C THR A 122 -17.68 -10.06 9.37
N PRO A 123 -18.78 -10.21 8.60
CA PRO A 123 -18.71 -10.62 7.20
C PRO A 123 -17.75 -9.75 6.38
N GLU A 124 -17.77 -8.43 6.58
CA GLU A 124 -16.94 -7.47 5.85
C GLU A 124 -15.45 -7.63 6.20
N SER A 125 -15.14 -7.88 7.48
CA SER A 125 -13.76 -8.13 7.93
C SER A 125 -13.21 -9.43 7.35
N LYS A 126 -14.03 -10.49 7.27
CA LYS A 126 -13.65 -11.76 6.66
C LYS A 126 -13.35 -11.62 5.18
N THR A 127 -14.17 -10.87 4.45
CA THR A 127 -13.91 -10.54 3.04
C THR A 127 -12.60 -9.76 2.89
N MET A 128 -12.37 -8.74 3.72
CA MET A 128 -11.11 -7.97 3.69
C MET A 128 -9.88 -8.87 3.91
N ILE A 129 -9.93 -9.74 4.92
CA ILE A 129 -8.85 -10.70 5.21
C ILE A 129 -8.63 -11.61 4.00
N SER A 130 -9.70 -12.20 3.47
CA SER A 130 -9.63 -13.09 2.31
C SER A 130 -9.04 -12.40 1.07
N ASP A 131 -9.47 -11.18 0.77
CA ASP A 131 -8.98 -10.43 -0.39
C ASP A 131 -7.50 -10.11 -0.27
N MET A 132 -7.04 -9.70 0.92
CA MET A 132 -5.65 -9.28 1.14
C MET A 132 -4.70 -10.49 1.23
N TRP A 133 -5.02 -11.49 2.05
CA TRP A 133 -4.20 -12.72 2.14
C TRP A 133 -4.26 -13.55 0.86
N GLY A 134 -5.37 -13.50 0.13
CA GLY A 134 -5.55 -14.23 -1.13
C GLY A 134 -4.64 -13.77 -2.27
N GLN A 135 -3.95 -12.63 -2.11
CA GLN A 135 -2.95 -12.19 -3.10
C GLN A 135 -1.61 -12.93 -3.00
N PHE A 136 -1.40 -13.66 -1.91
CA PHE A 136 -0.14 -14.32 -1.62
C PHE A 136 -0.19 -15.76 -2.15
N PRO A 137 0.89 -16.27 -2.77
CA PRO A 137 0.88 -17.62 -3.30
C PRO A 137 0.77 -18.62 -2.14
N ASP A 138 0.14 -19.76 -2.41
CA ASP A 138 0.22 -20.91 -1.52
C ASP A 138 1.66 -21.41 -1.49
N TYR A 139 2.45 -20.95 -0.51
CA TYR A 139 3.84 -21.38 -0.27
C TYR A 139 3.95 -22.83 0.22
N ARG A 140 2.95 -23.67 -0.02
CA ARG A 140 3.15 -25.12 0.01
C ARG A 140 4.08 -25.46 -1.14
N HIS A 141 5.38 -25.23 -0.91
CA HIS A 141 6.41 -25.91 -1.68
C HIS A 141 5.98 -27.36 -1.69
N ASN A 142 5.63 -27.88 -2.87
CA ASN A 142 5.63 -29.30 -3.10
C ASN A 142 6.98 -29.78 -2.59
N LYS A 143 6.96 -30.49 -1.46
CA LYS A 143 8.05 -31.36 -1.05
C LYS A 143 8.08 -32.49 -2.07
N THR A 144 8.53 -32.19 -3.28
CA THR A 144 8.85 -33.19 -4.28
C THR A 144 10.34 -33.47 -4.15
N HIS A 145 10.59 -34.60 -3.48
CA HIS A 145 11.76 -35.48 -3.48
C HIS A 145 13.04 -34.99 -2.81
#